data_AF-A0A535EGU8-F1
#
_entry.id   AF-A0A535EGU8-F1
#
_cell.length_a   1.000
_cell.length_b   1.000
_cell.length_c   1.000
_cell.angle_alpha   90.00
_cell.angle_beta   90.00
_cell.angle_gamma   90.00
#
_symmetry.space_group_name_H-M   'P 1'
#
loop_
_entity.id
_entity.type
_entity.pdbx_description
1 polymer ?
#
loop_
_entity_poly.entity_id
_entity_poly.type
_entity_poly.pdbx_seq_one_letter_code
_entity_poly.pdbx_strand_id
1 'polypeptide(L)' 'MADAGRMLLVFGVVLTVIGGGLMLFGRFHLPGDITFKSGNVTVYIPLATSIVLSVILTVVVNLLFRQRS' A
#
# COMPACT_ATOMS: atom_id res chain seq x y z
N MET A 1 23.08 11.70 11.30
CA MET A 1 22.87 11.92 9.85
C MET A 1 22.20 10.72 9.18
N ALA A 2 22.64 9.48 9.45
CA ALA A 2 22.02 8.27 8.88
C ALA A 2 20.52 8.10 9.28
N ASP A 3 20.14 8.47 10.51
CA ASP A 3 18.76 8.36 10.99
C ASP A 3 17.79 9.29 10.24
N ALA A 4 18.24 10.50 9.90
CA ALA A 4 17.45 11.45 9.12
C ALA A 4 17.19 10.93 7.69
N GLY A 5 18.21 10.31 7.06
CA GLY A 5 18.06 9.66 5.75
C GLY A 5 17.10 8.48 5.79
N ARG A 6 17.10 7.71 6.89
CA ARG A 6 16.17 6.59 7.08
C ARG A 6 14.74 7.05 7.31
N MET A 7 14.53 8.11 8.10
CA MET A 7 13.21 8.74 8.25
C MET A 7 12.68 9.27 6.91
N LEU A 8 13.52 9.90 6.09
CA LEU A 8 13.14 10.37 4.75
C LEU A 8 12.70 9.22 3.84
N LEU A 9 13.40 8.08 3.86
CA LEU A 9 13.02 6.90 3.09
C LEU A 9 11.66 6.34 3.54
N VAL A 10 11.43 6.22 4.85
CA VAL A 10 10.15 5.74 5.39
C VAL A 10 9.01 6.69 4.99
N PHE A 11 9.20 8.00 5.13
CA PHE A 11 8.21 9.00 4.73
C PHE A 11 7.93 8.96 3.23
N GLY A 12 8.95 8.81 2.38
CA GLY A 12 8.79 8.69 0.94
C GLY A 12 7.94 7.49 0.52
N VAL A 13 8.16 6.33 1.17
CA VAL A 13 7.34 5.13 0.93
C VAL A 13 5.89 5.37 1.35
N VAL A 14 5.67 5.93 2.54
CA VAL A 14 4.31 6.24 3.05
C VAL A 14 3.58 7.21 2.13
N LEU A 15 4.23 8.29 1.69
CA LEU A 15 3.61 9.27 0.78
C LEU A 15 3.29 8.67 -0.59
N THR A 16 4.17 7.83 -1.13
CA THR A 16 3.95 7.14 -2.42
C THR A 16 2.72 6.23 -2.35
N VAL A 17 2.53 5.55 -1.23
CA VAL A 17 1.38 4.67 -0.99
C VAL A 17 0.09 5.45 -0.90
N ILE A 18 0.09 6.53 -0.12
CA ILE A 18 -1.09 7.37 0.05
C ILE A 18 -1.45 8.02 -1.29
N GLY A 19 -0.48 8.57 -2.01
CA GLY A 19 -0.69 9.16 -3.34
C GLY A 19 -1.19 8.13 -4.36
N GLY A 20 -0.58 6.94 -4.41
CA GLY A 20 -1.01 5.85 -5.27
C GLY A 20 -2.42 5.34 -4.93
N GLY A 21 -2.71 5.21 -3.64
CA GLY A 21 -4.05 4.88 -3.13
C GLY A 21 -5.10 5.90 -3.53
N LEU A 22 -4.82 7.20 -3.37
CA LEU A 22 -5.73 8.28 -3.78
C LEU A 22 -5.95 8.33 -5.30
N MET A 23 -4.91 8.13 -6.11
CA MET A 23 -5.05 8.03 -7.58
C MET A 23 -5.90 6.82 -8.00
N LEU A 24 -5.82 5.72 -7.27
CA LEU A 24 -6.60 4.53 -7.49
C LEU A 24 -8.07 4.75 -7.05
N PHE A 25 -8.29 5.22 -5.82
CA PHE A 25 -9.62 5.53 -5.28
C PHE A 25 -10.39 6.56 -6.11
N GLY A 26 -9.70 7.57 -6.65
CA GLY A 26 -10.33 8.58 -7.51
C GLY A 26 -10.72 8.08 -8.90
N ARG A 27 -10.32 6.87 -9.28
CA ARG A 27 -10.47 6.34 -10.64
C ARG A 27 -11.31 5.07 -10.72
N PHE A 28 -11.70 4.45 -9.60
CA PHE A 28 -12.42 3.17 -9.59
C PHE A 28 -13.91 3.24 -10.02
N HIS A 29 -14.10 3.39 -11.33
CA HIS A 29 -14.66 2.31 -12.16
C HIS A 29 -13.51 1.65 -12.96
N LEU A 30 -12.48 1.13 -12.27
CA LEU A 30 -11.31 0.52 -12.92
C LEU A 30 -11.41 -1.02 -12.86
N PRO A 31 -11.16 -1.74 -13.96
CA PRO A 31 -11.15 -3.19 -13.98
C PRO A 31 -9.92 -3.67 -13.19
N GLY A 32 -10.13 -4.19 -11.99
CA GLY A 32 -9.05 -4.62 -11.10
C GLY A 32 -9.52 -4.87 -9.67
N ASP A 33 -10.46 -4.07 -9.17
CA ASP A 33 -11.20 -4.41 -7.96
C ASP A 33 -12.32 -5.37 -8.32
N ILE A 34 -12.11 -6.64 -7.95
CA ILE A 34 -13.07 -7.69 -8.23
C ILE A 34 -14.24 -7.45 -7.28
N THR A 35 -15.24 -6.76 -7.81
CA THR A 35 -16.52 -6.58 -7.14
C THR A 35 -17.38 -7.78 -7.49
N PHE A 36 -17.38 -8.79 -6.63
CA PHE A 36 -18.30 -9.91 -6.77
C PHE A 36 -19.68 -9.42 -6.34
N LYS A 37 -20.55 -9.14 -7.32
CA LYS A 37 -21.98 -8.95 -7.08
C LYS A 37 -22.70 -10.27 -7.29
N SER A 38 -23.29 -10.81 -6.22
CA SER A 38 -24.22 -11.93 -6.28
C SER A 38 -25.53 -11.49 -5.62
N GLY A 39 -26.56 -11.23 -6.45
CA GLY A 39 -27.86 -10.75 -5.98
C GLY A 39 -27.77 -9.44 -5.19
N ASN A 40 -28.15 -9.48 -3.91
CA ASN A 40 -28.13 -8.33 -2.98
C ASN A 40 -26.78 -8.12 -2.28
N VAL A 41 -25.82 -9.04 -2.45
CA VAL A 41 -24.52 -8.98 -1.77
C VAL A 41 -23.44 -8.49 -2.74
N THR A 42 -22.73 -7.44 -2.34
CA THR A 42 -21.59 -6.88 -3.08
C THR A 42 -20.34 -7.08 -2.23
N VAL A 43 -19.43 -7.94 -2.68
CA VAL A 43 -18.12 -8.15 -2.04
C VAL A 43 -17.08 -7.40 -2.85
N TYR A 44 -16.47 -6.39 -2.24
CA TYR A 44 -15.37 -5.63 -2.83
C TYR A 44 -14.05 -6.25 -2.38
N ILE A 45 -13.23 -6.71 -3.33
CA ILE A 45 -11.89 -7.23 -3.03
C ILE A 45 -10.87 -6.19 -3.48
N PRO A 46 -10.33 -5.38 -2.55
CA PRO A 46 -9.49 -4.23 -2.87
C PRO A 46 -8.03 -4.68 -3.07
N LEU A 47 -7.75 -5.44 -4.14
CA LEU A 47 -6.49 -6.14 -4.40
C LEU A 47 -5.29 -5.20 -4.54
N ALA A 48 -5.49 -4.02 -5.13
CA ALA A 48 -4.42 -3.06 -5.32
C ALA A 48 -3.90 -2.56 -3.95
N THR A 49 -4.81 -2.22 -3.05
CA THR A 49 -4.48 -1.80 -1.68
C THR A 49 -3.80 -2.90 -0.87
N SER A 50 -4.22 -4.17 -1.01
CA SER A 50 -3.60 -5.26 -0.25
C SER A 50 -2.17 -5.55 -0.71
N ILE A 51 -1.90 -5.49 -2.01
CA ILE A 51 -0.54 -5.62 -2.57
C ILE A 51 0.34 -4.47 -2.10
N VAL A 52 -0.13 -3.23 -2.22
CA VAL A 52 0.62 -2.05 -1.78
C VAL A 52 0.93 -2.12 -0.29
N LEU A 53 -0.06 -2.45 0.54
CA LEU A 53 0.11 -2.62 1.99
C LEU A 53 1.16 -3.70 2.31
N SER A 54 1.13 -4.82 1.60
CA SER A 54 2.11 -5.91 1.77
C SER A 54 3.53 -5.44 1.48
N VAL A 55 3.76 -4.76 0.36
CA VAL A 55 5.09 -4.26 -0.03
C VAL A 55 5.63 -3.27 1.00
N ILE A 56 4.81 -2.34 1.49
CA ILE A 56 5.21 -1.41 2.56
C ILE A 56 5.64 -2.18 3.79
N LEU A 57 4.81 -3.10 4.23
CA LEU A 57 5.04 -3.83 5.47
C LEU A 57 6.33 -4.63 5.35
N THR A 58 6.58 -5.27 4.21
CA THR A 58 7.85 -5.96 3.91
C THR A 58 9.03 -5.01 3.94
N VAL A 59 8.94 -3.82 3.33
CA VAL A 59 10.02 -2.83 3.34
C VAL A 59 10.30 -2.30 4.74
N VAL A 60 9.25 -1.95 5.50
CA VAL A 60 9.37 -1.46 6.88
C VAL A 60 9.97 -2.53 7.78
N VAL A 61 9.46 -3.76 7.74
CA VAL A 61 10.01 -4.91 8.47
C VAL A 61 11.47 -5.14 8.06
N ASN A 62 11.76 -5.27 6.77
CA ASN A 62 13.14 -5.48 6.31
C ASN A 62 14.07 -4.37 6.79
N LEU A 63 13.67 -3.10 6.67
CA LEU A 63 14.47 -1.98 7.17
C LEU A 63 14.69 -2.06 8.68
N LEU A 64 13.65 -2.31 9.49
CA LEU A 64 13.73 -2.38 10.95
C LEU A 64 14.57 -3.58 11.43
N PHE A 65 14.40 -4.75 10.83
CA PHE A 65 15.08 -5.98 11.22
C PHE A 65 16.50 -6.10 10.65
N ARG A 66 16.82 -5.44 9.53
CA ARG A 66 18.19 -5.38 8.99
C ARG A 66 19.19 -4.72 9.95
N GLN A 67 18.73 -3.87 10.87
CA GLN A 67 19.60 -3.18 11.83
C GLN A 67 19.97 -3.98 13.09
N ARG A 68 19.56 -5.25 13.19
CA ARG A 68 19.95 -6.13 14.31
C ARG A 68 21.17 -7.01 14.00
N SER A 69 21.84 -6.83 12.86
CA SER A 69 23.03 -7.58 12.46
C SER A 69 24.16 -6.67 12.02
#